data_AF-A0A3N2P533-F1
#
_entry.id   AF-A0A3N2P533-F1
#
_cell.length_a   1.000
_cell.length_b   1.000
_cell.length_c   1.000
_cell.angle_alpha   90.00
_cell.angle_beta   90.00
_cell.angle_gamma   90.00
#
_symmetry.space_group_name_H-M   'P 1'
#
loop_
_entity.id
_entity.type
_entity.pdbx_description
1 polymer ?
#
loop_
_entity_poly.entity_id
_entity_poly.type
_entity_poly.pdbx_seq_one_letter_code
_entity_poly.pdbx_strand_id
1 'polypeptide(L)'
;MGKQMEGDNQRRRRLARQARQRGRRPSEVGATLGADKQIESLDRGRRSGPPPAGSRKPSTERGGPGTPAPVAAERPMPLPDAPPPGGARVGVIPYRELVSDVGRRAGVDFAQARAAAEATVTVLARALDVADRQRLLDAVPGQLCDEEALESGDRRRDLAGFLDEVARLTRRTPEQARYQAQATLSALAEQDRGLIASLDLPDDLRDLLGPSGAGGGLVDPSGATAALTEDELRDALARLPYWSGDRNRLSRSIELPAENLDRVLGRLARLRPETGRGPSVGRQSPTVAVITVRSRGLAGVSALDINLAHQIDDAIDEVAAGLASP
;
A
#
# COMPACT_ATOMS: atom_id res chain seq x y z
N MET A 1 -43.95 -11.10 1.85
CA MET A 1 -43.92 -10.81 0.40
C MET A 1 -42.47 -10.65 -0.04
N GLY A 2 -41.87 -11.62 -0.71
CA GLY A 2 -40.41 -11.62 -0.98
C GLY A 2 -40.00 -12.22 -2.34
N LYS A 3 -40.87 -12.17 -3.36
CA LYS A 3 -40.70 -12.93 -4.62
C LYS A 3 -40.41 -12.09 -5.87
N GLN A 4 -40.20 -10.77 -5.75
CA GLN A 4 -40.03 -9.88 -6.91
C GLN A 4 -38.58 -9.43 -7.18
N MET A 5 -37.64 -9.58 -6.22
CA MET A 5 -36.26 -9.09 -6.36
C MET A 5 -35.40 -9.91 -7.32
N GLU A 6 -35.69 -11.20 -7.48
CA GLU A 6 -34.86 -12.10 -8.30
C GLU A 6 -35.12 -11.93 -9.81
N GLY A 7 -36.37 -11.66 -10.19
CA GLY A 7 -36.75 -11.37 -11.59
C GLY A 7 -36.14 -10.07 -12.12
N ASP A 8 -36.10 -9.02 -11.29
CA ASP A 8 -35.52 -7.72 -11.66
C ASP A 8 -33.99 -7.79 -11.82
N ASN A 9 -33.31 -8.58 -10.98
CA ASN A 9 -31.87 -8.78 -11.11
C ASN A 9 -31.50 -9.57 -12.37
N GLN A 10 -32.29 -10.60 -12.73
CA GLN A 10 -32.08 -11.33 -13.99
C GLN A 10 -32.33 -10.44 -15.21
N ARG A 11 -33.38 -9.61 -15.19
CA ARG A 11 -33.70 -8.68 -16.28
C ARG A 11 -32.60 -7.64 -16.49
N ARG A 12 -32.04 -7.09 -15.41
CA ARG A 12 -30.90 -6.15 -15.45
C ARG A 12 -29.62 -6.79 -16.00
N ARG A 13 -29.31 -8.03 -15.60
CA ARG A 13 -28.16 -8.77 -16.14
C ARG A 13 -28.29 -9.02 -17.65
N ARG A 14 -29.50 -9.31 -18.15
CA ARG A 14 -29.75 -9.43 -19.59
C ARG A 14 -29.57 -8.10 -20.33
N LEU A 15 -30.08 -7.00 -19.79
CA LEU A 15 -29.94 -5.65 -20.37
C LEU A 15 -28.47 -5.20 -20.43
N ALA A 16 -27.70 -5.43 -19.37
CA ALA A 16 -26.27 -5.10 -19.35
C ALA A 16 -25.47 -5.90 -20.39
N ARG A 17 -25.80 -7.17 -20.61
CA ARG A 17 -25.18 -8.01 -21.65
C ARG A 17 -25.52 -7.49 -23.06
N GLN A 18 -26.78 -7.12 -23.28
CA GLN A 18 -27.24 -6.62 -24.58
C GLN A 18 -26.65 -5.24 -24.93
N ALA A 19 -26.42 -4.38 -23.93
CA ALA A 19 -25.72 -3.10 -24.12
C ALA A 19 -24.28 -3.30 -24.60
N ARG A 20 -23.54 -4.23 -23.97
CA ARG A 20 -22.16 -4.55 -24.35
C ARG A 20 -22.06 -5.13 -25.76
N GLN A 21 -23.01 -5.98 -26.16
CA GLN A 21 -23.09 -6.50 -27.53
C GLN A 21 -23.31 -5.40 -28.58
N ARG A 22 -23.94 -4.29 -28.20
CA ARG A 22 -24.15 -3.12 -29.08
C ARG A 22 -23.07 -2.05 -28.92
N GLY A 23 -21.96 -2.36 -28.25
CA GLY A 23 -20.86 -1.42 -28.01
C GLY A 23 -21.20 -0.26 -27.08
N ARG A 24 -22.31 -0.35 -26.33
CA ARG A 24 -22.79 0.68 -25.41
C ARG A 24 -22.48 0.33 -23.95
N ARG A 25 -22.36 1.36 -23.11
CA ARG A 25 -22.07 1.17 -21.68
C ARG A 25 -23.35 0.77 -20.93
N PRO A 26 -23.32 -0.20 -20.02
CA PRO A 26 -24.51 -0.61 -19.23
C PRO A 26 -25.19 0.51 -18.44
N SER A 27 -24.45 1.57 -18.10
CA SER A 27 -24.97 2.78 -17.45
C SER A 27 -25.89 3.61 -18.35
N GLU A 28 -25.72 3.55 -19.67
CA GLU A 28 -26.52 4.29 -20.66
C GLU A 28 -27.90 3.68 -20.89
N VAL A 29 -28.12 2.44 -20.43
CA VAL A 29 -29.38 1.69 -20.58
C VAL A 29 -30.07 1.42 -19.25
N GLY A 30 -29.69 2.14 -18.18
CA GLY A 30 -30.32 2.01 -16.86
C GLY A 30 -30.09 0.65 -16.16
N ALA A 31 -29.04 -0.10 -16.53
CA ALA A 31 -28.79 -1.43 -15.97
C ALA A 31 -28.09 -1.42 -14.59
N THR A 32 -27.78 -0.24 -14.05
CA THR A 32 -27.10 -0.07 -12.75
C THR A 32 -27.89 0.85 -11.82
N LEU A 33 -28.00 0.48 -10.54
CA LEU A 33 -28.78 1.14 -9.48
C LEU A 33 -28.50 2.64 -9.24
N GLY A 34 -27.42 3.20 -9.81
CA GLY A 34 -27.06 4.62 -9.68
C GLY A 34 -27.39 5.49 -10.90
N ALA A 35 -27.77 4.91 -12.05
CA ALA A 35 -27.92 5.66 -13.30
C ALA A 35 -29.25 6.44 -13.38
N ASP A 36 -30.36 5.88 -12.88
CA ASP A 36 -31.68 6.52 -12.95
C ASP A 36 -31.73 7.83 -12.14
N LYS A 37 -31.00 7.92 -11.01
CA LYS A 37 -30.90 9.15 -10.22
C LYS A 37 -30.02 10.22 -10.86
N GLN A 38 -29.06 9.85 -11.70
CA GLN A 38 -28.23 10.83 -12.42
C GLN A 38 -28.93 11.40 -13.65
N ILE A 39 -29.75 10.61 -14.33
CA ILE A 39 -30.53 11.08 -15.50
C ILE A 39 -31.64 12.05 -15.06
N GLU A 40 -32.30 11.79 -13.94
CA GLU A 40 -33.34 12.69 -13.38
C GLU A 40 -32.78 14.06 -12.94
N SER A 41 -31.49 14.11 -12.56
CA SER A 41 -30.79 15.36 -12.23
C SER A 41 -30.41 16.19 -13.46
N LEU A 42 -30.24 15.57 -14.62
CA LEU A 42 -29.91 16.27 -15.87
C LEU A 42 -31.14 16.88 -16.54
N ASP A 43 -32.32 16.25 -16.41
CA ASP A 43 -33.57 16.77 -16.97
C ASP A 43 -34.12 17.99 -16.20
N ARG A 44 -33.81 18.14 -14.90
CA ARG A 44 -34.14 19.36 -14.13
C ARG A 44 -33.33 20.60 -14.54
N GLY A 45 -32.27 20.44 -15.36
CA GLY A 45 -31.40 21.53 -15.80
C GLY A 45 -31.91 22.34 -17.00
N ARG A 46 -33.01 21.95 -17.65
CA ARG A 46 -33.61 22.73 -18.76
C ARG A 46 -34.78 23.59 -18.30
N ARG A 47 -34.50 24.64 -17.52
CA ARG A 47 -35.36 25.83 -17.43
C ARG A 47 -34.51 27.10 -17.52
N SER A 48 -34.86 27.89 -18.53
CA SER A 48 -34.51 29.27 -18.89
C SER A 48 -33.58 30.00 -17.91
N GLY A 49 -32.34 30.24 -18.34
CA GLY A 49 -31.45 31.18 -17.67
C GLY A 49 -32.00 32.62 -17.69
N PRO A 50 -31.62 33.47 -16.72
CA PRO A 50 -32.02 34.88 -16.70
C PRO A 50 -31.38 35.66 -17.86
N PRO A 51 -32.04 36.72 -18.38
CA PRO A 51 -31.59 37.44 -19.58
C PRO A 51 -30.31 38.27 -19.33
N PRO A 52 -29.51 38.55 -20.39
CA PRO A 52 -28.22 39.22 -20.27
C PRO A 52 -28.34 40.74 -20.03
N ALA A 53 -27.44 41.27 -19.21
CA ALA A 53 -27.37 42.68 -18.84
C ALA A 53 -26.81 43.57 -19.98
N GLY A 54 -27.57 44.60 -20.35
CA GLY A 54 -27.18 45.65 -21.30
C GLY A 54 -26.43 46.82 -20.65
N SER A 55 -25.83 47.65 -21.50
CA SER A 55 -24.79 48.66 -21.23
C SER A 55 -25.26 50.12 -21.13
N ARG A 56 -24.66 50.89 -20.18
CA ARG A 56 -24.36 52.35 -20.07
C ARG A 56 -25.47 53.45 -19.87
N LYS A 57 -25.39 54.11 -18.67
CA LYS A 57 -25.44 55.57 -18.24
C LYS A 57 -26.64 56.50 -18.63
N PRO A 58 -26.90 57.68 -17.97
CA PRO A 58 -26.25 58.38 -16.83
C PRO A 58 -27.20 58.88 -15.70
N SER A 59 -26.63 59.67 -14.79
CA SER A 59 -27.02 60.29 -13.50
C SER A 59 -28.16 61.34 -13.45
N THR A 60 -28.69 61.55 -12.23
CA THR A 60 -29.09 62.78 -11.48
C THR A 60 -30.38 62.46 -10.68
N GLU A 61 -30.61 62.78 -9.41
CA GLU A 61 -30.09 63.76 -8.47
C GLU A 61 -30.68 63.47 -7.06
N ARG A 62 -29.99 63.91 -5.99
CA ARG A 62 -30.56 64.53 -4.75
C ARG A 62 -31.48 63.65 -3.86
N GLY A 63 -31.25 63.45 -2.56
CA GLY A 63 -30.36 64.00 -1.54
C GLY A 63 -30.88 63.56 -0.16
N GLY A 64 -30.07 63.66 0.89
CA GLY A 64 -30.55 63.56 2.28
C GLY A 64 -29.72 62.62 3.17
N PRO A 65 -29.07 63.14 4.25
CA PRO A 65 -28.17 62.37 5.10
C PRO A 65 -28.87 61.80 6.36
N GLY A 66 -28.34 60.67 6.82
CA GLY A 66 -28.18 60.43 8.26
C GLY A 66 -29.28 59.62 8.96
N THR A 67 -29.09 58.31 9.05
CA THR A 67 -29.23 57.58 10.33
C THR A 67 -28.43 56.27 10.23
N PRO A 68 -27.39 56.01 11.06
CA PRO A 68 -26.81 54.68 11.14
C PRO A 68 -27.80 53.72 11.81
N ALA A 69 -28.00 52.55 11.19
CA ALA A 69 -28.79 51.46 11.75
C ALA A 69 -28.14 50.92 13.04
N PRO A 70 -28.93 50.46 14.02
CA PRO A 70 -28.41 49.97 15.29
C PRO A 70 -27.58 48.70 15.11
N VAL A 71 -26.45 48.65 15.83
CA VAL A 71 -25.56 47.49 15.92
C VAL A 71 -26.36 46.31 16.46
N ALA A 72 -26.48 45.24 15.67
CA ALA A 72 -27.08 44.01 16.12
C ALA A 72 -26.23 43.43 17.26
N ALA A 73 -26.85 43.20 18.42
CA ALA A 73 -26.24 42.53 19.55
C ALA A 73 -25.69 41.16 19.11
N GLU A 74 -24.38 40.97 19.28
CA GLU A 74 -23.74 39.67 19.17
C GLU A 74 -24.40 38.72 20.18
N ARG A 75 -25.09 37.69 19.66
CA ARG A 75 -25.47 36.53 20.48
C ARG A 75 -24.17 35.78 20.78
N PRO A 76 -23.75 35.63 22.04
CA PRO A 76 -22.59 34.81 22.36
C PRO A 76 -22.89 33.37 21.94
N MET A 77 -22.06 32.84 21.05
CA MET A 77 -22.04 31.42 20.71
C MET A 77 -21.83 30.62 22.01
N PRO A 78 -22.58 29.54 22.27
CA PRO A 78 -22.30 28.68 23.41
C PRO A 78 -20.90 28.08 23.22
N LEU A 79 -20.03 28.29 24.20
CA LEU A 79 -18.74 27.59 24.27
C LEU A 79 -19.02 26.06 24.23
N PRO A 80 -18.26 25.27 23.46
CA PRO A 80 -18.31 23.82 23.62
C PRO A 80 -17.87 23.48 25.04
N ASP A 81 -18.64 22.62 25.71
CA ASP A 81 -18.36 22.16 27.07
C ASP A 81 -16.91 21.71 27.21
N ALA A 82 -16.21 22.28 28.20
CA ALA A 82 -14.89 21.82 28.58
C ALA A 82 -14.97 20.33 28.96
N PRO A 83 -14.11 19.46 28.40
CA PRO A 83 -14.14 18.06 28.74
C PRO A 83 -13.79 17.88 30.23
N PRO A 84 -14.43 16.92 30.91
CA PRO A 84 -14.18 16.68 32.33
C PRO A 84 -12.73 16.24 32.56
N PRO A 85 -12.09 16.65 33.67
CA PRO A 85 -10.76 16.19 33.99
C PRO A 85 -10.81 14.75 34.52
N GLY A 86 -9.97 13.87 33.97
CA GLY A 86 -9.55 12.66 34.70
C GLY A 86 -10.28 11.35 34.41
N GLY A 87 -10.62 11.06 33.16
CA GLY A 87 -10.87 9.68 32.71
C GLY A 87 -10.18 9.45 31.39
N ALA A 88 -9.04 8.74 31.39
CA ALA A 88 -8.43 8.27 30.16
C ALA A 88 -9.44 7.34 29.48
N ARG A 89 -10.21 7.89 28.54
CA ARG A 89 -10.94 7.07 27.58
C ARG A 89 -9.87 6.30 26.83
N VAL A 90 -9.82 4.98 27.03
CA VAL A 90 -9.10 4.06 26.15
C VAL A 90 -9.72 4.26 24.77
N GLY A 91 -9.11 5.13 23.98
CA GLY A 91 -9.57 5.45 22.64
C GLY A 91 -9.27 4.24 21.78
N VAL A 92 -10.30 3.47 21.42
CA VAL A 92 -10.16 2.38 20.45
C VAL A 92 -9.50 2.97 19.20
N ILE A 93 -8.40 2.36 18.77
CA ILE A 93 -7.62 2.84 17.65
C ILE A 93 -8.52 2.88 16.41
N PRO A 94 -8.64 4.00 15.68
CA PRO A 94 -9.52 4.08 14.52
C PRO A 94 -9.05 3.15 13.39
N TYR A 95 -9.89 2.17 13.05
CA TYR A 95 -9.62 1.12 12.05
C TYR A 95 -9.02 1.64 10.74
N ARG A 96 -9.64 2.67 10.16
CA ARG A 96 -9.20 3.18 8.85
C ARG A 96 -7.83 3.83 8.94
N GLU A 97 -7.54 4.55 10.02
CA GLU A 97 -6.25 5.21 10.22
C GLU A 97 -5.16 4.17 10.45
N LEU A 98 -5.41 3.19 11.32
CA LEU A 98 -4.48 2.08 11.56
C LEU A 98 -4.12 1.34 10.27
N VAL A 99 -5.11 0.87 9.51
CA VAL A 99 -4.84 0.13 8.26
C VAL A 99 -4.17 1.02 7.20
N SER A 100 -4.51 2.31 7.14
CA SER A 100 -3.89 3.24 6.19
C SER A 100 -2.43 3.54 6.56
N ASP A 101 -2.14 3.58 7.86
CA ASP A 101 -0.78 3.75 8.39
C ASP A 101 0.07 2.51 8.13
N VAL A 102 -0.50 1.31 8.31
CA VAL A 102 0.14 0.04 7.93
C VAL A 102 0.44 0.01 6.44
N GLY A 103 -0.53 0.35 5.58
CA GLY A 103 -0.34 0.37 4.14
C GLY A 103 0.74 1.37 3.69
N ARG A 104 0.77 2.56 4.31
CA ARG A 104 1.80 3.57 4.07
C ARG A 104 3.19 3.09 4.50
N ARG A 105 3.31 2.44 5.67
CA ARG A 105 4.58 1.92 6.21
C ARG A 105 5.08 0.70 5.42
N ALA A 106 4.19 -0.18 4.97
CA ALA A 106 4.57 -1.41 4.27
C ALA A 106 4.61 -1.26 2.73
N GLY A 107 4.20 -0.11 2.18
CA GLY A 107 4.18 0.14 0.73
C GLY A 107 3.17 -0.72 -0.05
N VAL A 108 2.06 -1.10 0.60
CA VAL A 108 1.05 -2.01 0.04
C VAL A 108 -0.33 -1.35 -0.06
N ASP A 109 -1.21 -1.92 -0.88
CA ASP A 109 -2.59 -1.45 -0.97
C ASP A 109 -3.39 -1.71 0.33
N PHE A 110 -4.55 -1.05 0.46
CA PHE A 110 -5.38 -1.13 1.66
C PHE A 110 -5.84 -2.56 2.00
N ALA A 111 -6.11 -3.40 0.98
CA ALA A 111 -6.57 -4.77 1.20
C ALA A 111 -5.43 -5.64 1.75
N GLN A 112 -4.24 -5.48 1.21
CA GLN A 112 -3.02 -6.14 1.70
C GLN A 112 -2.64 -5.64 3.10
N ALA A 113 -2.73 -4.33 3.36
CA ALA A 113 -2.48 -3.74 4.66
C ALA A 113 -3.47 -4.25 5.74
N ARG A 114 -4.74 -4.39 5.38
CA ARG A 114 -5.76 -4.97 6.25
C ARG A 114 -5.40 -6.40 6.61
N ALA A 115 -5.12 -7.25 5.62
CA ALA A 115 -4.80 -8.65 5.84
C ALA A 115 -3.53 -8.82 6.69
N ALA A 116 -2.53 -7.98 6.47
CA ALA A 116 -1.32 -7.91 7.29
C ALA A 116 -1.62 -7.54 8.75
N ALA A 117 -2.43 -6.50 8.97
CA ALA A 117 -2.79 -6.05 10.31
C ALA A 117 -3.62 -7.11 11.06
N GLU A 118 -4.60 -7.72 10.40
CA GLU A 118 -5.45 -8.78 10.95
C GLU A 118 -4.63 -10.02 11.34
N ALA A 119 -3.76 -10.49 10.45
CA ALA A 119 -2.87 -11.61 10.73
C ALA A 119 -1.92 -11.29 11.89
N THR A 120 -1.29 -10.12 11.89
CA THR A 120 -0.33 -9.74 12.94
C THR A 120 -1.01 -9.63 14.31
N VAL A 121 -2.16 -8.95 14.40
CA VAL A 121 -2.94 -8.83 15.64
C VAL A 121 -3.37 -10.20 16.15
N THR A 122 -3.84 -11.08 15.25
CA THR A 122 -4.24 -12.44 15.60
C THR A 122 -3.08 -13.25 16.20
N VAL A 123 -1.93 -13.26 15.54
CA VAL A 123 -0.76 -14.02 16.03
C VAL A 123 -0.20 -13.42 17.31
N LEU A 124 -0.18 -12.09 17.42
CA LEU A 124 0.25 -11.39 18.64
C LEU A 124 -0.66 -11.74 19.82
N ALA A 125 -1.98 -11.69 19.63
CA ALA A 125 -2.96 -12.04 20.65
C ALA A 125 -2.81 -13.49 21.14
N ARG A 126 -2.41 -14.42 20.27
CA ARG A 126 -2.13 -15.82 20.65
C ARG A 126 -0.80 -15.99 21.39
N ALA A 127 0.20 -15.15 21.11
CA ALA A 127 1.51 -15.20 21.76
C ALA A 127 1.47 -14.65 23.20
N LEU A 128 0.58 -13.69 23.46
CA LEU A 128 0.37 -13.04 24.74
C LEU A 128 -0.32 -13.94 25.78
N ASP A 129 -0.18 -13.58 27.06
CA ASP A 129 -0.98 -14.17 28.13
C ASP A 129 -2.44 -13.67 28.08
N VAL A 130 -3.31 -14.21 28.94
CA VAL A 130 -4.75 -13.87 28.92
C VAL A 130 -4.99 -12.39 29.23
N ALA A 131 -4.23 -11.80 30.14
CA ALA A 131 -4.43 -10.42 30.59
C ALA A 131 -3.92 -9.41 29.54
N ASP A 132 -2.77 -9.68 28.94
CA ASP A 132 -2.22 -8.90 27.83
C ASP A 132 -3.04 -9.06 26.55
N ARG A 133 -3.50 -10.29 26.24
CA ARG A 133 -4.38 -10.56 25.11
C ARG A 133 -5.65 -9.72 25.21
N GLN A 134 -6.30 -9.70 26.37
CA GLN A 134 -7.52 -8.90 26.54
C GLN A 134 -7.25 -7.41 26.37
N ARG A 135 -6.15 -6.89 26.95
CA ARG A 135 -5.75 -5.49 26.78
C ARG A 135 -5.50 -5.12 25.32
N LEU A 136 -4.84 -5.98 24.54
CA LEU A 136 -4.64 -5.78 23.11
C LEU A 136 -5.99 -5.75 22.36
N LEU A 137 -6.87 -6.71 22.61
CA LEU A 137 -8.16 -6.83 21.91
C LEU A 137 -9.13 -5.69 22.27
N ASP A 138 -9.07 -5.15 23.48
CA ASP A 138 -9.89 -4.00 23.90
C ASP A 138 -9.44 -2.69 23.22
N ALA A 139 -8.16 -2.58 22.86
CA ALA A 139 -7.59 -1.39 22.24
C ALA A 139 -7.64 -1.39 20.71
N VAL A 140 -7.59 -2.58 20.09
CA VAL A 140 -7.59 -2.75 18.63
C VAL A 140 -9.02 -2.77 18.09
N PRO A 141 -9.28 -2.16 16.92
CA PRO A 141 -10.59 -2.21 16.28
C PRO A 141 -11.02 -3.65 15.96
N GLY A 142 -12.21 -4.05 16.42
CA GLY A 142 -12.71 -5.42 16.32
C GLY A 142 -12.81 -5.99 14.89
N GLN A 143 -12.74 -5.16 13.83
CA GLN A 143 -12.65 -5.63 12.45
C GLN A 143 -11.31 -6.33 12.12
N LEU A 144 -10.29 -6.18 12.97
CA LEU A 144 -9.00 -6.85 12.86
C LEU A 144 -8.91 -8.10 13.75
N CYS A 145 -9.96 -8.39 14.51
CA CYS A 145 -10.02 -9.52 15.43
C CYS A 145 -10.92 -10.60 14.83
N ASP A 146 -10.35 -11.74 14.49
CA ASP A 146 -11.09 -12.95 14.11
C ASP A 146 -11.09 -13.93 15.29
N GLU A 147 -12.24 -14.06 15.97
CA GLU A 147 -12.40 -14.93 17.15
C GLU A 147 -12.17 -16.41 16.82
N GLU A 148 -12.58 -16.88 15.63
CA GLU A 148 -12.39 -18.26 15.21
C GLU A 148 -10.91 -18.54 14.94
N ALA A 149 -10.22 -17.57 14.33
CA ALA A 149 -8.78 -17.66 14.16
C ALA A 149 -8.09 -17.70 15.53
N LEU A 150 -8.45 -16.85 16.49
CA LEU A 150 -7.78 -16.81 17.79
C LEU A 150 -7.75 -18.15 18.54
N GLU A 151 -8.80 -18.97 18.41
CA GLU A 151 -8.93 -20.25 19.11
C GLU A 151 -8.28 -21.44 18.35
N SER A 152 -7.92 -21.27 17.07
CA SER A 152 -7.47 -22.36 16.18
C SER A 152 -5.93 -22.52 16.07
N GLY A 153 -5.13 -21.81 16.88
CA GLY A 153 -3.68 -21.75 16.73
C GLY A 153 -2.87 -22.10 17.99
N ASP A 154 -1.67 -22.63 17.77
CA ASP A 154 -0.74 -22.98 18.85
C ASP A 154 0.02 -21.75 19.39
N ARG A 155 0.39 -21.74 20.67
CA ARG A 155 1.11 -20.61 21.29
C ARG A 155 2.59 -20.67 20.93
N ARG A 156 2.97 -20.07 19.81
CA ARG A 156 4.36 -19.86 19.40
C ARG A 156 4.84 -18.52 19.96
N ARG A 157 5.84 -18.55 20.83
CA ARG A 157 6.37 -17.36 21.53
C ARG A 157 7.72 -16.87 20.99
N ASP A 158 8.35 -17.64 20.12
CA ASP A 158 9.59 -17.24 19.46
C ASP A 158 9.31 -16.42 18.20
N LEU A 159 10.26 -15.57 17.82
CA LEU A 159 10.13 -14.70 16.65
C LEU A 159 9.95 -15.48 15.35
N ALA A 160 10.68 -16.58 15.18
CA ALA A 160 10.58 -17.42 13.98
C ALA A 160 9.17 -18.02 13.84
N GLY A 161 8.63 -18.63 14.90
CA GLY A 161 7.29 -19.19 14.89
C GLY A 161 6.19 -18.14 14.74
N PHE A 162 6.39 -16.95 15.30
CA PHE A 162 5.50 -15.80 15.07
C PHE A 162 5.46 -15.39 13.60
N LEU A 163 6.63 -15.23 12.97
CA LEU A 163 6.74 -14.80 11.57
C LEU A 163 6.22 -15.86 10.59
N ASP A 164 6.50 -17.14 10.85
CA ASP A 164 5.99 -18.26 10.05
C ASP A 164 4.45 -18.28 10.04
N GLU A 165 3.82 -18.02 11.20
CA GLU A 165 2.37 -18.00 11.32
C GLU A 165 1.76 -16.78 10.61
N VAL A 166 2.37 -15.59 10.73
CA VAL A 166 1.95 -14.40 9.96
C VAL A 166 2.10 -14.63 8.45
N ALA A 167 3.21 -15.26 8.02
CA ALA A 167 3.47 -15.62 6.63
C ALA A 167 2.42 -16.61 6.10
N ARG A 168 2.05 -17.61 6.92
CA ARG A 168 1.01 -18.60 6.59
C ARG A 168 -0.37 -17.94 6.42
N LEU A 169 -0.76 -17.05 7.33
CA LEU A 169 -2.06 -16.36 7.27
C LEU A 169 -2.15 -15.39 6.10
N THR A 170 -1.06 -14.70 5.76
CA THR A 170 -1.02 -13.71 4.67
C THR A 170 -0.65 -14.30 3.31
N ARG A 171 -0.22 -15.58 3.26
CA ARG A 171 0.35 -16.28 2.09
C ARG A 171 1.56 -15.53 1.51
N ARG A 172 2.48 -15.14 2.38
CA ARG A 172 3.70 -14.38 2.04
C ARG A 172 4.95 -15.14 2.45
N THR A 173 6.12 -14.64 2.04
CA THR A 173 7.39 -15.17 2.56
C THR A 173 7.61 -14.69 4.00
N PRO A 174 8.42 -15.39 4.81
CA PRO A 174 8.73 -14.98 6.19
C PRO A 174 9.29 -13.55 6.29
N GLU A 175 10.08 -13.12 5.31
CA GLU A 175 10.66 -11.77 5.26
C GLU A 175 9.58 -10.72 5.01
N GLN A 176 8.65 -10.98 4.09
CA GLN A 176 7.51 -10.10 3.83
C GLN A 176 6.59 -10.02 5.06
N ALA A 177 6.38 -11.13 5.75
CA ALA A 177 5.62 -11.20 6.99
C ALA A 177 6.29 -10.39 8.11
N ARG A 178 7.63 -10.42 8.21
CA ARG A 178 8.40 -9.60 9.16
C ARG A 178 8.13 -8.12 8.98
N TYR A 179 8.19 -7.62 7.74
CA TYR A 179 7.95 -6.20 7.46
C TYR A 179 6.51 -5.79 7.70
N GLN A 180 5.56 -6.64 7.33
CA GLN A 180 4.15 -6.42 7.59
C GLN A 180 3.86 -6.37 9.10
N ALA A 181 4.39 -7.32 9.86
CA ALA A 181 4.24 -7.35 11.31
C ALA A 181 4.89 -6.13 11.97
N GLN A 182 6.10 -5.75 11.57
CA GLN A 182 6.76 -4.56 12.06
C GLN A 182 5.98 -3.28 11.74
N ALA A 183 5.46 -3.15 10.52
CA ALA A 183 4.63 -2.01 10.12
C ALA A 183 3.35 -1.92 10.97
N THR A 184 2.70 -3.05 11.27
CA THR A 184 1.54 -3.12 12.16
C THR A 184 1.89 -2.76 13.60
N LEU A 185 2.93 -3.35 14.16
CA LEU A 185 3.37 -3.06 15.53
C LEU A 185 3.78 -1.59 15.69
N SER A 186 4.48 -1.03 14.70
CA SER A 186 4.85 0.39 14.68
C SER A 186 3.64 1.32 14.54
N ALA A 187 2.64 0.94 13.74
CA ALA A 187 1.40 1.70 13.61
C ALA A 187 0.59 1.66 14.91
N LEU A 188 0.53 0.51 15.59
CA LEU A 188 -0.08 0.38 16.92
C LEU A 188 0.66 1.23 17.95
N ALA A 189 1.99 1.19 17.96
CA ALA A 189 2.82 2.00 18.87
C ALA A 189 2.65 3.51 18.63
N GLU A 190 2.48 3.95 17.38
CA GLU A 190 2.24 5.37 17.09
C GLU A 190 0.90 5.85 17.66
N GLN A 191 -0.13 5.00 17.55
CA GLN A 191 -1.49 5.33 17.99
C GLN A 191 -1.64 5.21 19.51
N ASP A 192 -1.00 4.21 20.13
CA ASP A 192 -0.99 4.02 21.58
C ASP A 192 0.34 3.40 22.04
N ARG A 193 1.31 4.26 22.39
CA ARG A 193 2.59 3.83 22.98
C ARG A 193 2.41 3.16 24.34
N GLY A 194 1.40 3.57 25.11
CA GLY A 194 1.13 3.05 26.44
C GLY A 194 0.67 1.60 26.39
N LEU A 195 -0.16 1.26 25.41
CA LEU A 195 -0.57 -0.11 25.13
C LEU A 195 0.65 -1.00 24.89
N ILE A 196 1.46 -0.68 23.87
CA ILE A 196 2.61 -1.50 23.48
C ILE A 196 3.63 -1.65 24.62
N ALA A 197 3.90 -0.58 25.37
CA ALA A 197 4.79 -0.62 26.51
C ALA A 197 4.25 -1.47 27.68
N SER A 198 2.94 -1.70 27.74
CA SER A 198 2.31 -2.49 28.81
C SER A 198 2.24 -4.00 28.52
N LEU A 199 2.44 -4.42 27.27
CA LEU A 199 2.36 -5.82 26.87
C LEU A 199 3.67 -6.55 27.22
N ASP A 200 3.56 -7.73 27.84
CA ASP A 200 4.74 -8.57 28.10
C ASP A 200 5.13 -9.34 26.82
N LEU A 201 5.84 -8.64 25.95
CA LEU A 201 6.37 -9.22 24.72
C LEU A 201 7.70 -9.94 24.98
N PRO A 202 7.90 -11.15 24.43
CA PRO A 202 9.21 -11.79 24.34
C PRO A 202 10.26 -10.83 23.75
N ASP A 203 11.50 -10.91 24.24
CA ASP A 203 12.57 -9.98 23.82
C ASP A 203 12.78 -10.00 22.29
N ASP A 204 12.74 -11.17 21.67
CA ASP A 204 12.85 -11.32 20.21
C ASP A 204 11.71 -10.61 19.44
N LEU A 205 10.53 -10.45 20.04
CA LEU A 205 9.41 -9.70 19.46
C LEU A 205 9.51 -8.20 19.77
N ARG A 206 10.13 -7.82 20.90
CA ARG A 206 10.46 -6.40 21.18
C ARG A 206 11.47 -5.86 20.17
N ASP A 207 12.35 -6.70 19.64
CA ASP A 207 13.26 -6.31 18.56
C ASP A 207 12.53 -5.85 17.28
N LEU A 208 11.26 -6.26 17.07
CA LEU A 208 10.42 -5.75 15.98
C LEU A 208 9.87 -4.34 16.24
N LEU A 209 9.87 -3.86 17.49
CA LEU A 209 9.40 -2.52 17.88
C LEU A 209 10.47 -1.44 17.78
N GLY A 210 11.74 -1.84 17.76
CA GLY A 210 12.84 -0.91 17.52
C GLY A 210 12.75 -0.29 16.12
N PRO A 211 13.33 0.92 15.90
CA PRO A 211 13.63 1.36 14.55
C PRO A 211 14.44 0.23 13.90
N SER A 212 14.01 -0.26 12.75
CA SER A 212 14.75 -1.28 12.02
C SER A 212 16.20 -0.82 12.00
N GLY A 213 17.12 -1.63 12.55
CA GLY A 213 18.52 -1.50 12.14
C GLY A 213 18.48 -1.45 10.62
N ALA A 214 18.97 -0.36 10.03
CA ALA A 214 19.10 -0.28 8.58
C ALA A 214 19.77 -1.57 8.15
N GLY A 215 19.05 -2.44 7.47
CA GLY A 215 19.46 -3.82 7.34
C GLY A 215 18.26 -4.75 7.13
N GLY A 216 18.18 -5.32 5.94
CA GLY A 216 17.15 -6.28 5.53
C GLY A 216 16.59 -6.00 4.15
N GLY A 217 16.91 -4.84 3.58
CA GLY A 217 16.59 -4.54 2.18
C GLY A 217 15.10 -4.67 1.84
N LEU A 218 14.22 -4.08 2.64
CA LEU A 218 12.85 -3.65 2.26
C LEU A 218 12.22 -3.08 3.53
N VAL A 219 12.62 -1.91 4.01
CA VAL A 219 11.82 -0.69 3.89
C VAL A 219 12.50 0.34 4.81
N ASP A 220 12.73 1.55 4.31
CA ASP A 220 13.21 2.69 5.10
C ASP A 220 12.05 3.28 5.93
N PRO A 221 12.29 4.18 6.88
CA PRO A 221 11.24 4.77 7.70
C PRO A 221 10.11 5.49 6.91
N SER A 222 10.27 5.67 5.59
CA SER A 222 9.32 6.31 4.69
C SER A 222 8.45 5.33 3.87
N GLY A 223 8.64 4.01 4.03
CA GLY A 223 7.91 3.01 3.24
C GLY A 223 8.54 2.71 1.87
N ALA A 224 9.71 3.29 1.56
CA ALA A 224 10.46 3.00 0.35
C ALA A 224 11.49 1.89 0.60
N THR A 225 11.82 1.10 -0.42
CA THR A 225 12.75 -0.03 -0.32
C THR A 225 14.09 0.38 0.33
N ALA A 226 14.42 0.02 1.56
CA ALA A 226 15.69 0.49 2.18
C ALA A 226 16.92 0.03 1.38
N ALA A 227 17.94 0.89 1.34
CA ALA A 227 19.25 0.51 0.83
C ALA A 227 19.89 -0.51 1.77
N LEU A 228 20.61 -1.47 1.20
CA LEU A 228 21.43 -2.42 1.93
C LEU A 228 22.55 -1.68 2.66
N THR A 229 22.90 -2.18 3.84
CA THR A 229 24.13 -1.78 4.51
C THR A 229 25.34 -2.26 3.73
N GLU A 230 26.52 -1.75 4.10
CA GLU A 230 27.77 -2.16 3.47
C GLU A 230 28.13 -3.61 3.75
N ASP A 231 27.82 -4.12 4.94
CA ASP A 231 28.06 -5.52 5.29
C ASP A 231 27.13 -6.45 4.53
N GLU A 232 25.83 -6.12 4.45
CA GLU A 232 24.88 -6.89 3.65
C GLU A 232 25.17 -6.85 2.15
N LEU A 233 25.59 -5.69 1.64
CA LEU A 233 26.00 -5.58 0.25
C LEU A 233 27.22 -6.46 -0.02
N ARG A 234 28.18 -6.51 0.92
CA ARG A 234 29.34 -7.39 0.82
C ARG A 234 28.94 -8.87 0.80
N ASP A 235 28.07 -9.28 1.73
CA ASP A 235 27.58 -10.65 1.82
C ASP A 235 26.69 -11.05 0.63
N ALA A 236 25.96 -10.11 0.06
CA ALA A 236 25.18 -10.32 -1.16
C ALA A 236 26.08 -10.43 -2.39
N LEU A 237 27.09 -9.57 -2.54
CA LEU A 237 28.08 -9.64 -3.62
C LEU A 237 28.92 -10.92 -3.54
N ALA A 238 29.21 -11.44 -2.35
CA ALA A 238 29.87 -12.74 -2.19
C ALA A 238 29.10 -13.90 -2.83
N ARG A 239 27.77 -13.76 -3.01
CA ARG A 239 26.88 -14.73 -3.66
C ARG A 239 26.62 -14.43 -5.14
N LEU A 240 27.16 -13.34 -5.67
CA LEU A 240 27.01 -12.89 -7.05
C LEU A 240 28.39 -12.75 -7.71
N PRO A 241 29.07 -13.87 -8.05
CA PRO A 241 30.48 -13.86 -8.45
C PRO A 241 30.77 -13.09 -9.75
N TYR A 242 29.76 -12.91 -10.61
CA TYR A 242 29.89 -12.15 -11.85
C TYR A 242 29.56 -10.66 -11.71
N TRP A 243 29.15 -10.23 -10.51
CA TRP A 243 28.74 -8.87 -10.25
C TRP A 243 29.80 -8.14 -9.43
N SER A 244 29.88 -6.84 -9.68
CA SER A 244 30.66 -5.90 -8.89
C SER A 244 29.79 -4.68 -8.63
N GLY A 245 29.88 -4.10 -7.45
CA GLY A 245 29.03 -2.98 -7.10
C GLY A 245 29.48 -2.24 -5.87
N ASP A 246 28.84 -1.10 -5.68
CA ASP A 246 28.95 -0.25 -4.50
C ASP A 246 27.55 0.05 -3.96
N ARG A 247 27.47 0.91 -2.94
CA ARG A 247 26.18 1.30 -2.35
C ARG A 247 25.21 1.92 -3.36
N ASN A 248 25.63 2.34 -4.56
CA ASN A 248 24.80 3.05 -5.53
C ASN A 248 24.37 2.20 -6.73
N ARG A 249 25.15 1.18 -7.11
CA ARG A 249 24.85 0.34 -8.28
C ARG A 249 25.52 -1.02 -8.21
N LEU A 250 24.89 -1.99 -8.88
CA LEU A 250 25.50 -3.26 -9.24
C LEU A 250 25.79 -3.24 -10.74
N SER A 251 26.90 -3.85 -11.14
CA SER A 251 27.32 -3.95 -12.53
C SER A 251 27.91 -5.31 -12.85
N ARG A 252 27.62 -5.80 -14.05
CA ARG A 252 28.18 -7.03 -14.61
C ARG A 252 28.60 -6.75 -16.04
N SER A 253 29.81 -7.15 -16.41
CA SER A 253 30.27 -7.13 -17.80
C SER A 253 30.03 -8.49 -18.43
N ILE A 254 29.56 -8.49 -19.68
CA ILE A 254 29.36 -9.70 -20.46
C ILE A 254 30.12 -9.55 -21.77
N GLU A 255 30.93 -10.55 -22.08
CA GLU A 255 31.64 -10.68 -23.34
C GLU A 255 31.21 -11.97 -24.03
N LEU A 256 30.59 -11.83 -25.21
CA LEU A 256 30.05 -12.94 -25.99
C LEU A 256 30.21 -12.63 -27.49
N PRO A 257 30.23 -13.64 -28.37
CA PRO A 257 30.06 -13.43 -29.81
C PRO A 257 28.79 -12.62 -30.10
N ALA A 258 28.83 -11.77 -31.14
CA ALA A 258 27.81 -10.75 -31.38
C ALA A 258 26.37 -11.31 -31.44
N GLU A 259 26.19 -12.45 -32.12
CA GLU A 259 24.88 -13.10 -32.24
C GLU A 259 24.34 -13.60 -30.89
N ASN A 260 25.22 -14.13 -30.04
CA ASN A 260 24.84 -14.61 -28.71
C ASN A 260 24.54 -13.43 -27.78
N LEU A 261 25.33 -12.36 -27.89
CA LEU A 261 25.07 -11.14 -27.14
C LEU A 261 23.70 -10.56 -27.50
N ASP A 262 23.35 -10.49 -28.79
CA ASP A 262 22.05 -9.98 -29.22
C ASP A 262 20.88 -10.81 -28.66
N ARG A 263 21.02 -12.14 -28.59
CA ARG A 263 20.02 -13.02 -27.98
C ARG A 263 19.86 -12.75 -26.48
N VAL A 264 20.98 -12.65 -25.75
CA VAL A 264 20.98 -12.33 -24.31
C VAL A 264 20.32 -10.96 -24.07
N LEU A 265 20.73 -9.93 -24.82
CA LEU A 265 20.17 -8.59 -24.68
C LEU A 265 18.66 -8.57 -25.00
N GLY A 266 18.23 -9.36 -25.99
CA GLY A 266 16.81 -9.55 -26.30
C GLY A 266 16.03 -10.18 -25.15
N ARG A 267 16.58 -11.18 -24.47
CA ARG A 267 15.96 -11.79 -23.27
C ARG A 267 15.89 -10.80 -22.12
N LEU A 268 16.97 -10.08 -21.83
CA LEU A 268 17.03 -9.09 -20.75
C LEU A 268 16.06 -7.92 -20.96
N ALA A 269 15.83 -7.52 -22.22
CA ALA A 269 14.84 -6.50 -22.55
C ALA A 269 13.40 -6.90 -22.15
N ARG A 270 13.12 -8.20 -22.04
CA ARG A 270 11.81 -8.73 -21.62
C ARG A 270 11.61 -8.78 -20.11
N LEU A 271 12.67 -8.67 -19.31
CA LEU A 271 12.54 -8.66 -17.85
C LEU A 271 11.68 -7.50 -17.35
N ARG A 272 11.82 -6.31 -17.94
CA ARG A 272 11.02 -5.13 -17.54
C ARG A 272 9.51 -5.30 -17.77
N PRO A 273 9.03 -5.71 -18.95
CA PRO A 273 7.60 -5.97 -19.14
C PRO A 273 7.08 -7.17 -18.32
N GLU A 274 7.91 -8.18 -18.02
CA GLU A 274 7.50 -9.36 -17.25
C GLU A 274 7.41 -9.11 -15.74
N THR A 275 8.39 -8.38 -15.19
CA THR A 275 8.56 -8.22 -13.72
C THR A 275 8.32 -6.80 -13.23
N GLY A 276 8.10 -5.85 -14.14
CA GLY A 276 8.04 -4.42 -13.85
C GLY A 276 9.40 -3.76 -13.61
N ARG A 277 10.50 -4.53 -13.51
CA ARG A 277 11.87 -4.04 -13.29
C ARG A 277 12.81 -4.61 -14.35
N GLY A 278 13.83 -3.85 -14.72
CA GLY A 278 14.82 -4.36 -15.67
C GLY A 278 16.08 -3.52 -15.68
N PRO A 279 17.21 -4.13 -16.07
CA PRO A 279 18.51 -3.48 -16.01
C PRO A 279 18.60 -2.28 -16.96
N SER A 280 19.62 -1.47 -16.74
CA SER A 280 20.18 -0.60 -17.77
C SER A 280 21.27 -1.38 -18.49
N VAL A 281 21.27 -1.34 -19.82
CA VAL A 281 22.27 -2.01 -20.65
C VAL A 281 23.04 -0.95 -21.42
N GLY A 282 24.36 -0.92 -21.26
CA GLY A 282 25.27 -0.13 -22.07
C GLY A 282 26.09 -1.05 -22.96
N ARG A 283 25.88 -1.00 -24.28
CA ARG A 283 26.70 -1.75 -25.24
C ARG A 283 27.99 -0.98 -25.49
N GLN A 284 29.14 -1.59 -25.18
CA GLN A 284 30.46 -0.98 -25.39
C GLN A 284 31.03 -1.37 -26.76
N SER A 285 30.74 -2.58 -27.22
CA SER A 285 31.15 -3.09 -28.53
C SER A 285 30.12 -4.11 -29.06
N PRO A 286 30.27 -4.62 -30.29
CA PRO A 286 29.43 -5.70 -30.79
C PRO A 286 29.48 -6.97 -29.92
N THR A 287 30.55 -7.18 -29.16
CA THR A 287 30.77 -8.38 -28.32
C THR A 287 30.73 -8.11 -26.82
N VAL A 288 30.71 -6.84 -26.39
CA VAL A 288 30.76 -6.47 -24.97
C VAL A 288 29.58 -5.58 -24.59
N ALA A 289 28.88 -5.97 -23.51
CA ALA A 289 27.86 -5.15 -22.87
C ALA A 289 28.07 -5.09 -21.36
N VAL A 290 27.78 -3.92 -20.79
CA VAL A 290 27.73 -3.71 -19.35
C VAL A 290 26.27 -3.61 -18.92
N ILE A 291 25.90 -4.51 -18.03
CA ILE A 291 24.62 -4.52 -17.35
C ILE A 291 24.77 -3.73 -16.07
N THR A 292 23.85 -2.82 -15.80
CA THR A 292 23.80 -2.04 -14.57
C THR A 292 22.43 -2.15 -13.94
N VAL A 293 22.42 -2.50 -12.66
CA VAL A 293 21.21 -2.55 -11.83
C VAL A 293 21.29 -1.43 -10.80
N ARG A 294 20.22 -0.63 -10.74
CA ARG A 294 20.00 0.38 -9.72
C ARG A 294 18.52 0.71 -9.61
N SER A 295 18.05 0.97 -8.40
CA SER A 295 16.74 1.55 -8.14
C SER A 295 16.75 3.05 -8.47
N ARG A 296 15.84 3.51 -9.34
CA ARG A 296 15.65 4.95 -9.58
C ARG A 296 14.78 5.52 -8.48
N GLY A 297 15.27 6.53 -7.76
CA GLY A 297 14.55 7.15 -6.65
C GLY A 297 14.96 6.66 -5.26
N LEU A 298 15.91 5.71 -5.18
CA LEU A 298 16.54 5.31 -3.92
C LEU A 298 17.98 5.80 -3.87
N ALA A 299 18.42 6.29 -2.71
CA ALA A 299 19.82 6.58 -2.43
C ALA A 299 20.60 5.30 -2.07
N GLY A 300 20.46 4.25 -2.89
CA GLY A 300 21.34 3.08 -2.82
C GLY A 300 20.83 1.81 -3.50
N VAL A 301 21.63 0.75 -3.38
CA VAL A 301 21.30 -0.63 -3.79
C VAL A 301 20.42 -1.25 -2.72
N SER A 302 19.30 -1.84 -3.13
CA SER A 302 18.35 -2.53 -2.23
C SER A 302 18.33 -4.04 -2.48
N ALA A 303 17.62 -4.82 -1.66
CA ALA A 303 17.44 -6.26 -1.97
C ALA A 303 16.69 -6.48 -3.29
N LEU A 304 15.84 -5.53 -3.73
CA LEU A 304 15.21 -5.62 -5.05
C LEU A 304 16.23 -5.54 -6.20
N ASP A 305 17.36 -4.87 -5.97
CA ASP A 305 18.45 -4.80 -6.94
C ASP A 305 19.26 -6.10 -6.96
N ILE A 306 19.48 -6.73 -5.79
CA ILE A 306 20.09 -8.06 -5.68
C ILE A 306 19.20 -9.14 -6.33
N ASN A 307 17.90 -9.13 -6.08
CA ASN A 307 16.96 -10.05 -6.70
C ASN A 307 16.93 -9.88 -8.22
N LEU A 308 17.00 -8.64 -8.72
CA LEU A 308 17.09 -8.39 -10.16
C LEU A 308 18.42 -8.91 -10.73
N ALA A 309 19.53 -8.82 -9.99
CA ALA A 309 20.81 -9.40 -10.40
C ALA A 309 20.73 -10.93 -10.56
N HIS A 310 20.08 -11.64 -9.62
CA HIS A 310 19.83 -13.07 -9.76
C HIS A 310 18.96 -13.41 -10.97
N GLN A 311 17.85 -12.68 -11.18
CA GLN A 311 16.98 -12.90 -12.35
C GLN A 311 17.70 -12.65 -13.69
N ILE A 312 18.65 -11.72 -13.71
CA ILE A 312 19.51 -11.47 -14.89
C ILE A 312 20.45 -12.65 -15.11
N ASP A 313 21.06 -13.19 -14.05
CA ASP A 313 21.92 -14.37 -14.15
C ASP A 313 21.14 -15.58 -14.67
N ASP A 314 19.97 -15.86 -14.10
CA ASP A 314 19.08 -16.94 -14.56
C ASP A 314 18.69 -16.76 -16.04
N ALA A 315 18.38 -15.54 -16.46
CA ALA A 315 18.02 -15.23 -17.85
C ALA A 315 19.20 -15.40 -18.82
N ILE A 316 20.43 -15.14 -18.37
CA ILE A 316 21.64 -15.36 -19.16
C ILE A 316 21.92 -16.86 -19.28
N ASP A 317 21.80 -17.59 -18.17
CA ASP A 317 22.03 -19.03 -18.13
C ASP A 317 20.98 -19.80 -18.94
N GLU A 318 19.71 -19.35 -18.95
CA GLU A 318 18.65 -19.86 -19.82
C GLU A 318 19.03 -19.77 -21.30
N VAL A 319 19.52 -18.60 -21.73
CA VAL A 319 19.96 -18.40 -23.12
C VAL A 319 21.21 -19.24 -23.41
N ALA A 320 22.16 -19.33 -22.48
CA ALA A 320 23.36 -20.15 -22.64
C ALA A 320 23.05 -21.64 -22.77
N ALA A 321 22.12 -22.17 -21.97
CA ALA A 321 21.64 -23.56 -22.09
C ALA A 321 20.93 -23.82 -23.42
N GLY A 322 20.16 -22.84 -23.91
CA GLY A 322 19.54 -22.88 -25.24
C GLY A 322 20.52 -22.78 -26.41
N LEU A 323 21.74 -22.26 -26.19
CA LEU A 323 22.82 -22.24 -27.19
C LEU A 323 23.63 -23.55 -27.23
N ALA A 324 23.65 -24.30 -26.12
CA ALA A 324 24.32 -25.59 -26.02
C ALA A 324 23.45 -26.77 -26.49
N SER A 325 22.16 -26.53 -26.75
CA SER A 325 21.24 -27.53 -27.29
C SER A 325 21.20 -27.42 -28.83
N PRO A 326 21.54 -28.48 -29.57
CA PRO A 326 21.68 -28.47 -31.04
C PRO A 326 20.37 -28.33 -31.81
#